data_AF-A0A2A2GAG3-F1
#
_entry.id   AF-A0A2A2GAG3-F1
#
_cell.length_a   1.000
_cell.length_b   1.000
_cell.length_c   1.000
_cell.angle_alpha   90.00
_cell.angle_beta   90.00
_cell.angle_gamma   90.00
#
_symmetry.space_group_name_H-M   'P 1'
#
loop_
_entity.id
_entity.type
_entity.pdbx_description
1 polymer ?
#
loop_
_entity_poly.entity_id
_entity_poly.type
_entity_poly.pdbx_seq_one_letter_code
_entity_poly.pdbx_strand_id
1 'polypeptide(L)'
;MNESDILASAKTIEEHSLSQLQYWLQYEKYSCVAGAGIVWMPYGLIMMGLLILAVLFTPFMLWHLFKAKWYKSIGIFLATVIIPLIISQLFDIGNTVADFLLMVLPLFTFYGYTWILSYVIGNHLNEMETVKKWQKEQLLNDY
;
A
#
# COMPACT_ATOMS: atom_id res chain seq x y z
N MET A 1 18.62 6.18 -29.10
CA MET A 1 17.65 6.44 -28.01
C MET A 1 18.49 6.73 -26.79
N ASN A 2 18.43 7.95 -26.27
CA ASN A 2 19.42 8.46 -25.33
C ASN A 2 19.10 7.99 -23.90
N GLU A 3 20.13 7.74 -23.09
CA GLU A 3 19.96 7.22 -21.72
C GLU A 3 19.17 8.20 -20.83
N SER A 4 19.31 9.51 -21.08
CA SER A 4 18.53 10.58 -20.45
C SER A 4 17.03 10.47 -20.68
N ASP A 5 16.60 10.06 -21.88
CA ASP A 5 15.18 9.98 -22.25
C ASP A 5 14.51 8.76 -21.59
N ILE A 6 15.27 7.67 -21.43
CA ILE A 6 14.85 6.45 -20.72
C ILE A 6 14.69 6.75 -19.22
N LEU A 7 15.62 7.51 -18.63
CA LEU A 7 15.54 7.93 -17.23
C LEU A 7 14.40 8.90 -16.97
N ALA A 8 14.16 9.86 -17.87
CA ALA A 8 13.03 10.79 -17.77
C ALA A 8 11.66 10.08 -17.92
N SER A 9 11.57 9.14 -18.86
CA SER A 9 10.38 8.31 -19.04
C SER A 9 10.14 7.38 -17.84
N ALA A 10 11.18 6.75 -17.31
CA ALA A 10 11.07 5.90 -16.11
C ALA A 10 10.61 6.71 -14.88
N LYS A 11 11.14 7.92 -14.68
CA LYS A 11 10.75 8.81 -13.58
C LYS A 11 9.28 9.25 -13.67
N THR A 12 8.80 9.56 -14.87
CA THR A 12 7.39 9.95 -15.08
C THR A 12 6.42 8.77 -14.90
N ILE A 13 6.81 7.56 -15.32
CA ILE A 13 6.03 6.34 -15.09
C ILE A 13 5.97 5.99 -13.60
N GLU A 14 7.09 6.12 -12.88
CA GLU A 14 7.16 5.90 -11.43
C GLU A 14 6.24 6.87 -10.69
N GLU A 15 6.37 8.17 -10.93
CA GLU A 15 5.54 9.21 -10.31
C GLU A 15 4.04 8.98 -10.58
N HIS A 16 3.68 8.65 -11.82
CA HIS A 16 2.28 8.38 -12.17
C HIS A 16 1.72 7.14 -11.46
N SER A 17 2.48 6.06 -11.42
CA SER A 17 2.08 4.81 -10.73
C SER A 17 1.97 5.01 -9.21
N LEU A 18 2.89 5.77 -8.61
CA LEU A 18 2.87 6.09 -7.18
C LEU A 18 1.71 7.02 -6.81
N SER A 19 1.41 8.01 -7.65
CA SER A 19 0.28 8.92 -7.44
C SER A 19 -1.06 8.17 -7.52
N GLN A 20 -1.25 7.29 -8.52
CA GLN A 20 -2.43 6.43 -8.58
C GLN A 20 -2.52 5.52 -7.36
N LEU A 21 -1.41 4.89 -6.97
CA LEU A 21 -1.39 4.03 -5.78
C LEU A 21 -1.73 4.80 -4.50
N GLN A 22 -1.21 6.02 -4.33
CA GLN A 22 -1.52 6.87 -3.18
C GLN A 22 -3.00 7.21 -3.11
N TYR A 23 -3.62 7.56 -4.24
CA TYR A 23 -5.06 7.82 -4.32
C TYR A 23 -5.86 6.61 -3.82
N TRP A 24 -5.59 5.42 -4.38
CA TRP A 24 -6.31 4.21 -3.98
C TRP A 24 -6.04 3.78 -2.54
N LEU A 25 -4.82 3.96 -2.04
CA LEU A 25 -4.48 3.73 -0.63
C LEU A 25 -5.25 4.67 0.30
N GLN A 26 -5.51 5.92 -0.10
CA GLN A 26 -6.36 6.80 0.69
C GLN A 26 -7.82 6.31 0.74
N TYR A 27 -8.37 5.82 -0.38
CA TYR A 27 -9.71 5.23 -0.41
C TYR A 27 -9.82 3.99 0.49
N GLU A 28 -8.81 3.13 0.48
CA GLU A 28 -8.76 1.94 1.32
C GLU A 28 -8.66 2.28 2.83
N LYS A 29 -7.98 3.38 3.20
CA LYS A 29 -7.99 3.86 4.59
C LYS A 29 -9.40 4.21 5.05
N TYR A 30 -10.20 4.86 4.20
CA TYR A 30 -11.57 5.22 4.55
C TYR A 30 -12.50 4.01 4.67
N SER A 31 -12.28 2.94 3.89
CA SER A 31 -13.08 1.71 4.02
C SER A 31 -12.78 0.97 5.32
N CYS A 32 -11.54 0.99 5.81
CA CYS A 32 -11.20 0.48 7.15
C CYS A 32 -11.91 1.26 8.27
N VAL A 33 -11.96 2.60 8.17
CA VAL A 33 -12.64 3.46 9.15
C VAL A 33 -14.16 3.28 9.10
N ALA A 34 -14.73 3.12 7.91
CA ALA A 34 -16.16 2.83 7.74
C ALA A 34 -16.56 1.47 8.35
N GLY A 35 -15.70 0.45 8.24
CA GLY A 35 -15.93 -0.86 8.87
C GLY A 35 -15.97 -0.80 10.40
N ALA A 36 -15.19 0.10 11.02
CA ALA A 36 -15.20 0.29 12.48
C ALA A 36 -16.45 1.04 12.99
N GLY A 37 -17.17 1.76 12.13
CA GLY A 37 -18.31 2.61 12.49
C GLY A 37 -19.68 1.91 12.52
N ILE A 38 -19.78 0.66 12.06
CA ILE A 38 -21.08 -0.02 11.91
C ILE A 38 -21.38 -0.87 13.14
N VAL A 39 -21.95 -0.23 14.16
CA VAL A 39 -22.33 -0.82 15.46
C VAL A 39 -23.40 -1.94 15.35
N TRP A 40 -24.04 -2.10 14.18
CA TRP A 40 -25.21 -2.97 13.98
C TRP A 40 -25.02 -4.12 12.99
N MET A 41 -23.86 -4.25 12.34
CA MET A 41 -23.59 -5.39 11.46
C MET A 41 -22.89 -6.51 12.24
N PRO A 42 -23.22 -7.79 11.97
CA PRO A 42 -22.49 -8.90 12.56
C PRO A 42 -21.03 -8.80 12.13
N TYR A 43 -20.14 -8.68 13.12
CA TYR A 43 -18.69 -8.48 12.96
C TYR A 43 -18.05 -9.41 11.91
N GLY A 44 -18.54 -10.65 11.81
CA GLY A 44 -18.08 -11.61 10.81
C GLY A 44 -18.27 -11.16 9.36
N LEU A 45 -19.39 -10.49 9.02
CA LEU A 45 -19.63 -10.01 7.64
C LEU A 45 -18.71 -8.82 7.30
N ILE A 46 -18.46 -7.94 8.26
CA ILE A 46 -17.53 -6.82 8.09
C ILE A 46 -16.11 -7.36 7.84
N MET A 47 -15.66 -8.29 8.69
CA MET A 47 -14.31 -8.87 8.58
C MET A 47 -14.13 -9.65 7.28
N MET A 48 -15.16 -10.39 6.85
CA MET A 48 -15.12 -11.10 5.57
C MET A 48 -15.07 -10.12 4.38
N GLY A 49 -15.84 -9.02 4.45
CA GLY A 49 -15.79 -7.96 3.44
C GLY A 49 -14.43 -7.27 3.36
N LEU A 50 -13.82 -6.95 4.51
CA LEU A 50 -12.46 -6.40 4.58
C LEU A 50 -11.42 -7.37 4.04
N LEU A 51 -11.55 -8.68 4.33
CA LEU A 51 -10.67 -9.70 3.80
C LEU A 51 -10.78 -9.84 2.27
N ILE A 52 -11.99 -9.83 1.73
CA ILE A 52 -12.20 -9.82 0.26
C ILE A 52 -11.58 -8.56 -0.35
N LEU A 53 -11.78 -7.38 0.27
CA LEU A 53 -11.18 -6.14 -0.19
C LEU A 53 -9.65 -6.22 -0.21
N ALA A 54 -9.05 -6.71 0.88
CA ALA A 54 -7.61 -6.87 1.01
C ALA A 54 -7.04 -7.83 -0.05
N VAL A 55 -7.72 -8.96 -0.29
CA VAL A 55 -7.31 -9.92 -1.32
C VAL A 55 -7.39 -9.32 -2.72
N LEU A 56 -8.44 -8.55 -3.04
CA LEU A 56 -8.57 -7.87 -4.32
C LEU A 56 -7.57 -6.71 -4.49
N PHE A 57 -7.28 -5.99 -3.41
CA PHE A 57 -6.39 -4.84 -3.42
C PHE A 57 -4.91 -5.23 -3.47
N THR A 58 -4.53 -6.35 -2.86
CA THR A 58 -3.15 -6.86 -2.83
C THR A 58 -2.48 -6.95 -4.22
N PRO A 59 -3.06 -7.63 -5.25
CA PRO A 59 -2.43 -7.72 -6.57
C PRO A 59 -2.34 -6.35 -7.25
N PHE A 60 -3.33 -5.48 -7.04
CA PHE A 60 -3.32 -4.11 -7.56
C PHE A 60 -2.18 -3.29 -6.96
N MET A 61 -2.00 -3.34 -5.64
CA MET A 61 -0.93 -2.66 -4.92
C MET A 61 0.45 -3.18 -5.36
N LEU A 62 0.63 -4.50 -5.39
CA LEU A 62 1.90 -5.12 -5.79
C LEU A 62 2.29 -4.77 -7.23
N TRP A 63 1.31 -4.73 -8.14
CA TRP A 63 1.54 -4.33 -9.53
C TRP A 63 2.05 -2.89 -9.65
N HIS A 64 1.46 -1.94 -8.91
CA HIS A 64 1.89 -0.54 -8.94
C HIS A 64 3.25 -0.35 -8.27
N LEU A 65 3.53 -1.07 -7.17
CA LEU A 65 4.86 -1.06 -6.56
C LEU A 65 5.93 -1.65 -7.49
N PHE A 66 5.59 -2.70 -8.24
CA PHE A 66 6.48 -3.32 -9.20
C PHE A 66 6.80 -2.36 -10.36
N LYS A 67 5.79 -1.67 -10.90
CA LYS A 67 5.97 -0.63 -11.93
C LYS A 67 6.82 0.54 -11.43
N ALA A 68 6.63 0.95 -10.18
CA ALA A 68 7.43 1.98 -9.54
C ALA A 68 8.86 1.51 -9.19
N LYS A 69 9.19 0.22 -9.36
CA LYS A 69 10.47 -0.39 -8.93
C LYS A 69 10.72 -0.34 -7.42
N TRP A 70 9.65 -0.24 -6.61
CA TRP A 70 9.72 -0.22 -5.14
C TRP A 70 9.80 -1.64 -4.55
N TYR A 71 10.83 -2.39 -4.97
CA TYR A 71 11.02 -3.79 -4.57
C TYR A 71 11.22 -3.98 -3.06
N LYS A 72 11.79 -2.98 -2.38
CA LYS A 72 11.96 -2.99 -0.92
C LYS A 72 10.61 -3.08 -0.21
N SER A 73 9.63 -2.27 -0.64
CA SER A 73 8.28 -2.28 -0.07
C SER A 73 7.58 -3.60 -0.34
N ILE A 74 7.72 -4.17 -1.55
CA ILE A 74 7.21 -5.51 -1.87
C ILE A 74 7.81 -6.57 -0.92
N GLY A 75 9.12 -6.53 -0.68
CA GLY A 75 9.79 -7.46 0.23
C GLY A 75 9.28 -7.35 1.68
N ILE A 76 9.09 -6.12 2.17
CA ILE A 76 8.52 -5.88 3.50
C ILE A 76 7.11 -6.46 3.58
N PHE A 77 6.25 -6.19 2.59
CA PHE A 77 4.89 -6.72 2.53
C PHE A 77 4.85 -8.24 2.63
N LEU A 78 5.69 -8.93 1.85
CA LEU A 78 5.79 -10.39 1.88
C LEU A 78 6.19 -10.88 3.29
N ALA A 79 7.16 -10.24 3.91
CA ALA A 79 7.65 -10.62 5.23
C ALA A 79 6.64 -10.36 6.37
N THR A 80 5.89 -9.26 6.30
CA THR A 80 5.01 -8.84 7.40
C THR A 80 3.57 -9.32 7.27
N VAL A 81 3.12 -9.67 6.06
CA VAL A 81 1.74 -10.08 5.80
C VAL A 81 1.67 -11.52 5.31
N ILE A 82 2.39 -11.85 4.23
CA ILE A 82 2.28 -13.16 3.59
C ILE A 82 2.90 -14.27 4.44
N ILE A 83 4.08 -14.05 5.04
CA ILE A 83 4.71 -15.06 5.91
C ILE A 83 3.82 -15.40 7.12
N PRO A 84 3.33 -14.43 7.92
CA PRO A 84 2.41 -14.74 9.02
C PRO A 84 1.13 -15.42 8.56
N LEU A 85 0.58 -15.05 7.40
CA LEU A 85 -0.61 -15.69 6.84
C LEU A 85 -0.34 -17.15 6.45
N ILE A 86 0.79 -17.47 5.82
CA ILE A 86 1.17 -18.85 5.52
C ILE A 86 1.39 -19.65 6.81
N ILE A 87 2.08 -19.08 7.80
CA ILE A 87 2.30 -19.72 9.11
C ILE A 87 0.94 -20.01 9.77
N SER A 88 -0.01 -19.08 9.72
CA SER A 88 -1.35 -19.30 10.30
C SER A 88 -2.12 -20.46 9.67
N GLN A 89 -1.89 -20.76 8.38
CA GLN A 89 -2.56 -21.85 7.68
C GLN A 89 -1.88 -23.20 7.89
N LEU A 90 -0.58 -23.20 8.22
CA LEU A 90 0.21 -24.43 8.40
C LEU A 90 0.19 -24.95 9.84
N PHE A 91 -0.07 -24.07 10.82
CA PHE A 91 -0.10 -24.43 12.24
C PHE A 91 -1.53 -24.34 12.77
N ASP A 92 -2.20 -25.49 12.86
CA ASP A 92 -3.47 -25.61 13.60
C ASP A 92 -3.16 -25.67 15.10
N ILE A 93 -3.52 -24.61 15.83
CA ILE A 93 -3.23 -24.47 17.26
C ILE A 93 -4.35 -25.12 18.09
N GLY A 94 -5.47 -25.52 17.47
CA GLY A 94 -6.59 -26.20 18.12
C GLY A 94 -7.30 -25.36 19.20
N ASN A 95 -7.03 -24.06 19.25
CA ASN A 95 -7.60 -23.13 20.22
C ASN A 95 -8.33 -22.01 19.49
N THR A 96 -9.65 -21.96 19.68
CA THR A 96 -10.55 -21.02 18.99
C THR A 96 -10.14 -19.55 19.12
N VAL A 97 -9.51 -19.16 20.24
CA VAL A 97 -9.02 -17.80 20.44
C VAL A 97 -7.73 -17.56 19.63
N ALA A 98 -6.84 -18.55 19.57
CA ALA A 98 -5.61 -18.47 18.80
C ALA A 98 -5.92 -18.42 17.29
N ASP A 99 -6.87 -19.23 16.82
CA ASP A 99 -7.29 -19.26 15.41
C ASP A 99 -7.92 -17.92 14.99
N PHE A 100 -8.72 -17.32 15.87
CA PHE A 100 -9.28 -15.99 15.64
C PHE A 100 -8.19 -14.92 15.56
N LEU A 101 -7.23 -14.91 16.50
CA LEU A 101 -6.10 -13.97 16.45
C LEU A 101 -5.24 -14.18 15.20
N LEU A 102 -5.00 -15.42 14.80
CA LEU A 102 -4.26 -15.77 13.60
C LEU A 102 -4.95 -15.36 12.30
N MET A 103 -6.28 -15.30 12.28
CA MET A 103 -7.05 -14.78 11.14
C MET A 103 -7.09 -13.25 11.10
N VAL A 104 -7.20 -12.61 12.27
CA VAL A 104 -7.36 -11.17 12.40
C VAL A 104 -6.02 -10.43 12.28
N LEU A 105 -4.94 -11.01 12.81
CA LEU A 105 -3.62 -10.39 12.84
C LEU A 105 -3.06 -10.08 11.43
N PRO A 106 -3.11 -10.99 10.43
CA PRO A 106 -2.69 -10.68 9.06
C PRO A 106 -3.50 -9.56 8.42
N LEU A 107 -4.77 -9.45 8.77
CA LEU A 107 -5.65 -8.38 8.29
C LEU A 107 -5.20 -7.03 8.87
N PHE A 108 -4.94 -6.98 10.17
CA PHE A 108 -4.41 -5.77 10.82
C PHE A 108 -3.02 -5.39 10.30
N THR A 109 -2.12 -6.35 10.09
CA THR A 109 -0.79 -6.05 9.53
C THR A 109 -0.89 -5.57 8.09
N PHE A 110 -1.83 -6.10 7.30
CA PHE A 110 -2.13 -5.62 5.96
C PHE A 110 -2.57 -4.15 5.96
N TYR A 111 -3.61 -3.80 6.71
CA TYR A 111 -4.10 -2.42 6.77
C TYR A 111 -3.09 -1.46 7.42
N GLY A 112 -2.33 -1.93 8.42
CA GLY A 112 -1.23 -1.16 8.99
C GLY A 112 -0.13 -0.87 7.95
N TYR A 113 0.21 -1.87 7.14
CA TYR A 113 1.18 -1.72 6.05
C TYR A 113 0.68 -0.75 4.97
N THR A 114 -0.56 -0.87 4.50
CA THR A 114 -1.13 0.06 3.51
C THR A 114 -1.18 1.48 4.06
N TRP A 115 -1.42 1.63 5.37
CA TRP A 115 -1.42 2.93 6.03
C TRP A 115 -0.04 3.59 6.05
N ILE A 116 1.00 2.85 6.42
CA ILE A 116 2.41 3.30 6.39
C ILE A 116 2.84 3.57 4.95
N LEU A 117 2.56 2.67 4.03
CA LEU A 117 2.94 2.80 2.63
C LEU A 117 2.36 4.08 2.01
N SER A 118 1.11 4.40 2.30
CA SER A 118 0.47 5.64 1.88
C SER A 118 1.18 6.89 2.41
N TYR A 119 1.68 6.85 3.65
CA TYR A 119 2.43 7.96 4.23
C TYR A 119 3.80 8.11 3.54
N VAL A 120 4.52 7.01 3.34
CA VAL A 120 5.83 7.00 2.69
C VAL A 120 5.74 7.48 1.23
N ILE A 121 4.78 6.95 0.47
CA ILE A 121 4.55 7.37 -0.92
C ILE A 121 4.15 8.85 -0.99
N GLY A 122 3.26 9.29 -0.10
CA GLY A 122 2.85 10.69 -0.06
C GLY A 122 4.00 11.65 0.26
N ASN A 123 4.88 11.29 1.19
CA ASN A 123 6.07 12.08 1.48
C ASN A 123 7.02 12.13 0.28
N HIS A 124 7.24 11.00 -0.38
CA HIS A 124 8.10 10.94 -1.57
C HIS A 124 7.57 11.80 -2.73
N LEU A 125 6.27 11.74 -3.01
CA LEU A 125 5.66 12.56 -4.07
C LEU A 125 5.75 14.06 -3.75
N ASN A 126 5.57 14.45 -2.49
CA ASN A 126 5.70 15.84 -2.06
C ASN A 126 7.15 16.35 -2.18
N GLU A 127 8.14 15.50 -1.85
CA GLU A 127 9.56 15.82 -2.06
C GLU A 127 9.86 16.03 -3.55
N MET A 128 9.35 15.16 -4.43
CA MET A 128 9.55 15.28 -5.88
C MET A 128 8.90 16.55 -6.46
N GLU A 129 7.70 16.89 -6.01
CA GLU A 129 7.01 18.11 -6.41
C GLU A 129 7.76 19.37 -5.95
N THR A 130 8.25 19.34 -4.71
CA THR A 130 9.08 20.43 -4.15
C THR A 130 10.32 20.64 -5.01
N VAL A 131 11.08 19.59 -5.32
CA VAL A 131 12.30 19.68 -6.16
C VAL A 131 12.00 20.23 -7.55
N LYS A 132 10.90 19.81 -8.17
CA LYS A 132 10.48 20.36 -9.49
C LYS A 132 10.18 21.85 -9.43
N LYS A 133 9.56 22.32 -8.35
CA LYS A 133 9.26 23.73 -8.14
C LYS A 133 10.55 24.56 -8.04
N TRP A 134 11.52 24.11 -7.23
CA TRP A 134 12.83 24.76 -7.12
C TRP A 134 13.60 24.80 -8.46
N GLN A 135 13.60 23.70 -9.23
CA GLN A 135 14.24 23.70 -10.55
C GLN A 135 13.58 24.68 -11.52
N LYS A 136 12.24 24.78 -11.49
CA LYS A 136 11.51 25.74 -12.32
C LYS A 136 11.81 27.19 -11.94
N GLU A 137 11.93 27.48 -10.65
CA GLU A 137 12.28 28.82 -10.14
C GLU A 137 13.73 29.21 -10.49
N GLN A 138 14.68 28.28 -10.44
CA GLN A 138 16.05 28.52 -10.90
C GLN A 138 16.11 28.83 -12.40
N LEU A 139 15.44 28.02 -13.22
CA LEU A 139 15.38 28.25 -14.67
C LEU A 139 14.76 29.60 -15.02
N LEU A 140 13.78 30.09 -14.25
CA LEU A 140 13.16 31.39 -14.49
C LEU A 140 14.02 32.58 -14.04
N ASN A 141 14.95 32.40 -13.09
CA ASN A 141 15.85 33.44 -12.62
C ASN A 141 17.15 33.55 -13.44
N ASP A 142 17.48 32.53 -14.23
CA ASP A 142 18.65 32.50 -15.12
C ASP A 142 18.38 33.13 -16.50
N TYR A 143 17.15 33.57 -16.78
CA TYR A 143 16.75 34.31 -18.00
C TYR A 143 16.44 35.78 -17.69
#